data_AF-A0A1V5TZN9-F1
#
_entry.id   AF-A0A1V5TZN9-F1
#
_cell.length_a   1.000
_cell.length_b   1.000
_cell.length_c   1.000
_cell.angle_alpha   90.00
_cell.angle_beta   90.00
_cell.angle_gamma   90.00
#
_symmetry.space_group_name_H-M   'P 1'
#
loop_
_entity.id
_entity.type
_entity.pdbx_description
1 polymer ?
#
loop_
_entity_poly.entity_id
_entity_poly.type
_entity_poly.pdbx_seq_one_letter_code
_entity_poly.pdbx_strand_id
1 'polypeptide(L)' 'MGRGVRGYFHWSLLDNFEWGSGYDERFGPAYVDYASFARTPKDSFRFFAKVIAENGANL' A
#
# COMPACT_ATOMS: atom_id res chain seq x y z
N MET A 1 12.89 25.03 10.81
CA MET A 1 12.38 24.16 11.91
C MET A 1 11.81 22.91 11.28
N GLY A 2 12.38 21.74 11.55
CA GLY A 2 11.78 20.47 11.11
C GLY A 2 10.51 20.19 11.90
N ARG A 3 9.43 19.78 11.22
CA ARG A 3 8.23 19.28 11.92
C ARG A 3 8.54 17.86 12.40
N GLY A 4 8.32 17.58 13.69
CA GLY A 4 8.60 16.28 14.31
C GLY A 4 7.66 15.17 13.84
N VAL A 5 7.78 14.76 12.57
CA VAL A 5 7.03 13.64 11.99
C VAL A 5 7.58 12.34 12.57
N ARG A 6 6.67 11.50 13.12
CA ARG A 6 7.04 10.26 13.82
C ARG A 6 6.83 8.99 12.99
N GLY A 7 6.18 9.09 11.83
CA GLY A 7 5.91 7.94 10.98
C GLY A 7 4.97 8.25 9.83
N TYR A 8 4.79 7.26 8.96
CA TYR A 8 3.94 7.30 7.78
C TYR A 8 3.20 5.96 7.66
N PHE A 9 1.90 6.02 7.35
CA PHE A 9 1.09 4.84 7.08
C PHE A 9 0.48 4.98 5.69
N HIS A 10 0.77 4.00 4.82
CA HIS A 10 0.20 3.97 3.49
C HIS A 10 -1.26 3.50 3.54
N TRP A 11 -2.15 4.21 2.83
CA TRP A 11 -3.51 3.77 2.58
C TRP A 11 -3.54 3.03 1.24
N SER A 12 -3.86 1.74 1.20
CA SER A 12 -4.14 0.76 2.25
C SER A 12 -3.09 -0.37 2.15
N LEU A 13 -3.21 -1.47 2.90
CA LEU A 13 -2.37 -2.65 2.66
C LEU A 13 -2.87 -3.52 1.48
N LEU A 14 -4.18 -3.64 1.34
CA LEU A 14 -4.85 -4.49 0.36
C LEU A 14 -5.82 -3.65 -0.46
N ASP A 15 -6.01 -4.01 -1.73
CA ASP A 15 -7.19 -3.57 -2.46
C ASP A 15 -8.45 -4.02 -1.70
N ASN A 16 -9.38 -3.10 -1.50
CA ASN A 16 -10.54 -3.27 -0.63
C ASN A 16 -11.79 -2.62 -1.23
N PHE A 17 -12.88 -2.62 -0.49
CA PHE A 17 -14.11 -1.93 -0.87
C PHE A 17 -13.97 -0.43 -0.57
N GLU A 18 -14.03 0.40 -1.60
CA GLU A 18 -13.94 1.86 -1.53
C GLU A 18 -15.32 2.50 -1.66
N TRP A 19 -16.13 2.37 -0.62
CA TRP A 19 -17.38 3.13 -0.42
C TRP A 19 -18.24 3.29 -1.69
N GLY A 20 -18.41 4.53 -2.17
CA GLY A 20 -19.24 4.84 -3.34
C GLY A 20 -18.71 4.28 -4.67
N SER A 21 -17.44 3.88 -4.72
CA SER A 21 -16.79 3.32 -5.91
C SER A 21 -16.75 1.79 -5.92
N GLY A 22 -17.26 1.12 -4.88
CA GLY A 22 -17.25 -0.34 -4.82
C GLY A 22 -15.82 -0.90 -4.84
N TYR A 23 -15.51 -1.76 -5.80
CA TYR A 23 -14.20 -2.44 -5.92
C TYR A 23 -13.38 -1.98 -7.14
N ASP A 24 -13.82 -0.91 -7.79
CA ASP A 24 -13.18 -0.41 -9.02
C ASP A 24 -11.85 0.29 -8.70
N GLU A 25 -11.80 1.02 -7.59
CA GLU A 25 -10.60 1.71 -7.12
C GLU A 25 -9.71 0.81 -6.26
N ARG A 26 -8.39 0.88 -6.50
CA ARG A 26 -7.41 -0.09 -5.97
C ARG A 26 -6.17 0.57 -5.39
N PHE A 27 -6.17 0.80 -4.07
CA PHE A 27 -5.13 1.54 -3.37
C PHE A 27 -4.02 0.69 -2.73
N GLY A 28 -4.27 -0.61 -2.55
CA GLY A 28 -3.36 -1.47 -1.82
C GLY A 28 -2.12 -1.81 -2.65
N PRO A 29 -0.92 -1.93 -2.06
CA PRO A 29 0.24 -2.51 -2.71
C PRO A 29 0.07 -4.02 -2.93
N ALA A 30 -0.91 -4.69 -2.31
CA ALA A 30 -1.30 -6.04 -2.67
C ALA A 30 -2.66 -6.05 -3.36
N TYR A 31 -2.67 -6.57 -4.59
CA TYR A 31 -3.90 -6.84 -5.33
C TYR A 31 -4.68 -7.98 -4.65
N VAL A 32 -6.00 -7.86 -4.62
CA VAL A 32 -6.93 -8.90 -4.18
C VAL A 32 -7.84 -9.29 -5.34
N ASP A 33 -7.81 -10.55 -5.73
CA ASP A 33 -8.85 -11.12 -6.58
C ASP A 33 -10.11 -11.32 -5.75
N TYR A 34 -11.17 -10.55 -6.01
CA TYR A 34 -12.39 -10.59 -5.21
C TYR A 34 -13.24 -11.86 -5.41
N ALA A 35 -12.99 -12.65 -6.47
CA ALA A 35 -13.68 -13.91 -6.67
C ALA A 35 -13.07 -15.03 -5.81
N SER A 36 -11.73 -15.05 -5.70
CA SER A 36 -10.98 -16.12 -5.01
C SER A 36 -10.37 -15.72 -3.67
N PHE A 37 -10.33 -14.42 -3.37
CA PHE A 37 -9.57 -13.79 -2.30
C PHE A 37 -8.05 -14.03 -2.34
N ALA A 38 -7.51 -14.49 -3.48
CA ALA A 38 -6.08 -14.59 -3.69
C ALA A 38 -5.43 -13.19 -3.63
N ARG A 39 -4.22 -13.13 -3.06
CA ARG A 39 -3.47 -11.88 -2.88
C ARG A 39 -2.19 -11.93 -3.70
N THR A 40 -1.98 -10.91 -4.52
CA THR A 40 -0.79 -10.78 -5.36
C THR A 40 -0.06 -9.48 -5.01
N PRO A 41 1.18 -9.54 -4.48
CA PRO A 41 1.98 -8.34 -4.27
C PRO A 41 2.22 -7.59 -5.59
N LYS A 42 1.85 -6.31 -5.65
CA LYS A 42 2.20 -5.40 -6.75
C LYS A 42 3.66 -4.95 -6.60
N ASP A 43 4.19 -4.29 -7.61
CA ASP A 43 5.56 -3.72 -7.55
C ASP A 43 5.72 -2.73 -6.40
N SER A 44 4.67 -1.96 -6.11
CA SER A 44 4.65 -1.03 -4.98
C SER A 44 4.83 -1.72 -3.62
N PHE A 45 4.44 -3.00 -3.48
CA PHE A 45 4.71 -3.77 -2.26
C PHE A 45 6.20 -3.95 -2.03
N ARG A 46 6.91 -4.37 -3.07
CA ARG A 46 8.37 -4.58 -3.01
C ARG A 46 9.11 -3.25 -2.86
N PHE A 47 8.62 -2.20 -3.52
CA PHE A 47 9.12 -0.85 -3.34
C PHE A 47 8.99 -0.39 -1.88
N PHE A 48 7.80 -0.44 -1.28
CA PHE A 48 7.62 -0.07 0.12
C PHE A 48 8.46 -0.93 1.07
N ALA A 49 8.59 -2.24 0.82
CA ALA A 49 9.45 -3.10 1.61
C ALA A 49 10.92 -2.64 1.58
N LYS A 50 11.43 -2.24 0.42
CA LYS A 50 12.79 -1.69 0.27
C LYS A 50 12.92 -0.34 0.99
N VAL A 51 11.98 0.58 0.78
CA VAL A 51 11.97 1.89 1.45
C VAL A 51 11.99 1.73 2.96
N ILE A 52 11.19 0.82 3.52
CA ILE A 52 11.17 0.53 4.95
C ILE A 52 12.52 -0.05 5.40
N ALA A 53 13.06 -1.04 4.68
CA ALA A 53 14.35 -1.66 5.01
C ALA A 53 15.52 -0.67 4.99
N GLU A 54 15.46 0.34 4.10
CA GLU A 54 16.47 1.38 3.96
C GLU A 54 16.15 2.64 4.79
N ASN A 55 15.12 2.59 5.63
CA ASN A 55 14.64 3.73 6.44
C ASN A 55 14.44 5.02 5.61
N GLY A 56 13.95 4.87 4.36
CA GLY A 56 13.71 5.96 3.43
C GLY A 56 14.95 6.65 2.88
N ALA A 57 16.15 6.07 3.02
CA ALA A 57 17.38 6.69 2.56
C ALA A 57 17.50 6.79 1.03
N ASN A 58 16.90 5.87 0.28
CA ASN A 58 16.91 5.88 -1.19
C ASN A 58 15.49 5.70 -1.74
N LEU A 59 14.93 6.78 -2.29
CA LEU A 59 13.61 6.84 -2.91
C LEU A 59 13.71 6.96 -4.43
#